data_AF-A0A6G1X117-F1
#
_entry.id   AF-A0A6G1X117-F1
#
_cell.length_a   1.000
_cell.length_b   1.000
_cell.length_c   1.000
_cell.angle_alpha   90.00
_cell.angle_beta   90.00
_cell.angle_gamma   90.00
#
_symmetry.space_group_name_H-M   'P 1'
#
loop_
_entity.id
_entity.type
_entity.pdbx_description
1 polymer ?
#
loop_
_entity_poly.entity_id
_entity_poly.type
_entity_poly.pdbx_seq_one_letter_code
_entity_poly.pdbx_strand_id
1 'polypeptide(L)'
;MSHIQVTLTPAESKRLIAKAVAALPEVKRALRQGTIVIGLGTTNARVAEELLGKKIEREKFVAGAVLPKGTCVVPRERRRGDIIIRGGKLIESKLNDVLLKLTAGDVFIKGANALDASGAAGVLLASRQGGTVGSVLGTLMARGVNFIIPVGLEKFIPGSIQRVSKTTGIFRASYATGCARSGESYHRTRSFRDSDWCGSYYHGQGRHLRRRGERHHVRSGNSETTQQSPKAGKWDKG
;
A
#
# COMPACT_ATOMS: atom_id res chain seq x y z
N MET A 1 34.73 2.78 -10.55
CA MET A 1 33.27 2.67 -10.81
C MET A 1 32.57 3.69 -9.96
N SER A 2 31.77 4.58 -10.54
CA SER A 2 30.93 5.51 -9.78
C SER A 2 29.66 4.78 -9.34
N HIS A 3 29.37 4.81 -8.05
CA HIS A 3 28.12 4.30 -7.50
C HIS A 3 27.25 5.47 -7.08
N ILE A 4 25.96 5.40 -7.39
CA ILE A 4 24.95 6.34 -6.90
C ILE A 4 24.00 5.56 -6.02
N GLN A 5 23.85 6.00 -4.78
CA GLN A 5 22.83 5.50 -3.87
C GLN A 5 21.62 6.45 -3.91
N VAL A 6 20.45 5.90 -4.20
CA VAL A 6 19.19 6.65 -4.21
C VAL A 6 18.25 6.07 -3.17
N THR A 7 17.76 6.90 -2.27
CA THR A 7 16.74 6.53 -1.29
C THR A 7 15.39 7.04 -1.77
N LEU A 8 14.40 6.14 -1.82
CA LEU A 8 13.05 6.46 -2.27
C LEU A 8 12.08 6.44 -1.09
N THR A 9 11.16 7.41 -1.08
CA THR A 9 9.97 7.33 -0.24
C THR A 9 9.07 6.18 -0.70
N PRO A 10 8.17 5.65 0.16
CA PRO A 10 7.21 4.63 -0.27
C PRO A 10 6.35 5.05 -1.47
N ALA A 11 6.04 6.34 -1.62
CA ALA A 11 5.27 6.85 -2.75
C ALA A 11 6.04 6.76 -4.08
N GLU A 12 7.35 7.02 -4.05
CA GLU A 12 8.26 6.91 -5.19
C GLU A 12 8.57 5.45 -5.51
N SER A 13 8.83 4.61 -4.50
CA SER A 13 9.01 3.16 -4.68
C SER A 13 7.81 2.53 -5.37
N LYS A 14 6.58 2.90 -4.98
CA LYS A 14 5.36 2.41 -5.65
C LYS A 14 5.25 2.89 -7.10
N ARG A 15 5.75 4.08 -7.43
CA ARG A 15 5.80 4.56 -8.82
C ARG A 15 6.82 3.77 -9.63
N LEU A 16 7.99 3.48 -9.06
CA LEU A 16 9.00 2.63 -9.69
C LEU A 16 8.45 1.21 -9.94
N ILE A 17 7.79 0.61 -8.94
CA ILE A 17 7.11 -0.68 -9.09
C ILE A 17 6.06 -0.62 -10.19
N ALA A 18 5.26 0.46 -10.27
CA ALA A 18 4.25 0.60 -11.31
C ALA A 18 4.86 0.60 -12.72
N LYS A 19 5.97 1.33 -12.91
CA LYS A 19 6.73 1.32 -14.17
C LYS A 19 7.28 -0.06 -14.50
N ALA A 20 7.82 -0.76 -13.50
CA ALA A 20 8.34 -2.12 -13.68
C ALA A 20 7.22 -3.10 -14.09
N VAL A 21 6.05 -3.02 -13.44
CA VAL A 21 4.88 -3.84 -13.80
C VAL A 21 4.41 -3.54 -15.23
N ALA A 22 4.30 -2.27 -15.62
CA ALA A 22 3.94 -1.91 -16.99
C ALA A 22 4.97 -2.38 -18.03
N ALA A 23 6.22 -2.60 -17.62
CA ALA A 23 7.29 -3.09 -18.48
C ALA A 23 7.26 -4.62 -18.71
N LEU A 24 6.56 -5.39 -17.87
CA LEU A 24 6.52 -6.86 -17.93
C LEU A 24 5.96 -7.37 -19.27
N PRO A 25 6.56 -8.42 -19.88
CA PRO A 25 6.11 -8.95 -21.16
C PRO A 25 4.64 -9.37 -21.20
N GLU A 26 4.16 -10.06 -20.16
CA GLU A 26 2.78 -10.52 -20.02
C GLU A 26 1.81 -9.35 -19.89
N VAL A 27 2.20 -8.26 -19.23
CA VAL A 27 1.41 -7.03 -19.11
C VAL A 27 1.34 -6.32 -20.46
N LYS A 28 2.47 -6.14 -21.16
CA LYS A 28 2.49 -5.55 -22.50
C LYS A 28 1.67 -6.36 -23.50
N ARG A 29 1.75 -7.69 -23.43
CA ARG A 29 0.95 -8.60 -24.27
C ARG A 29 -0.53 -8.43 -23.97
N ALA A 30 -0.94 -8.55 -22.71
CA ALA A 30 -2.34 -8.41 -22.32
C ALA A 30 -2.89 -7.02 -22.64
N LEU A 31 -2.06 -5.97 -22.57
CA LEU A 31 -2.45 -4.62 -22.96
C LEU A 31 -2.79 -4.54 -24.45
N ARG A 32 -2.09 -5.27 -25.34
CA ARG A 32 -2.38 -5.24 -26.78
C ARG A 32 -3.57 -6.11 -27.18
N GLN A 33 -3.66 -7.32 -26.63
CA GLN A 33 -4.57 -8.35 -27.16
C GLN A 33 -5.36 -9.13 -26.10
N GLY A 34 -5.14 -8.86 -24.81
CA GLY A 34 -5.81 -9.56 -23.72
C GLY A 34 -6.67 -8.62 -22.88
N THR A 35 -6.97 -9.10 -21.67
CA THR A 35 -7.65 -8.40 -20.59
C THR A 35 -6.69 -8.22 -19.41
N ILE A 36 -6.62 -7.01 -18.88
CA ILE A 36 -5.93 -6.69 -17.63
C ILE A 36 -6.99 -6.26 -16.63
N VAL A 37 -7.06 -6.94 -15.49
CA VAL A 37 -7.89 -6.54 -14.35
C VAL A 37 -6.98 -5.99 -13.27
N ILE A 38 -7.24 -4.76 -12.83
CA ILE A 38 -6.47 -4.07 -11.81
C ILE A 38 -7.37 -3.87 -10.60
N GLY A 39 -7.04 -4.59 -9.52
CA GLY A 39 -7.76 -4.46 -8.25
C GLY A 39 -7.40 -3.19 -7.49
N LEU A 40 -8.22 -2.82 -6.50
CA LEU A 40 -7.94 -1.65 -5.67
C LEU A 40 -6.62 -1.76 -4.88
N GLY A 41 -5.94 -0.62 -4.73
CA GLY A 41 -4.73 -0.45 -3.93
C GLY A 41 -3.92 0.78 -4.35
N THR A 42 -3.19 1.38 -3.41
CA THR A 42 -2.38 2.59 -3.69
C THR A 42 -1.26 2.37 -4.71
N THR A 43 -0.67 1.17 -4.74
CA THR A 43 0.33 0.77 -5.74
C THR A 43 -0.35 0.48 -7.07
N ASN A 44 -1.45 -0.27 -7.05
CA ASN A 44 -2.24 -0.62 -8.23
C ASN A 44 -2.81 0.60 -8.94
N ALA A 45 -3.19 1.64 -8.21
CA ALA A 45 -3.62 2.91 -8.76
C ALA A 45 -2.54 3.51 -9.68
N ARG A 46 -1.27 3.42 -9.27
CA ARG A 46 -0.15 3.89 -10.08
C ARG A 46 0.07 2.99 -11.30
N VAL A 47 -0.07 1.68 -11.15
CA VAL A 47 -0.03 0.74 -12.30
C VAL A 47 -1.11 1.13 -13.33
N ALA A 48 -2.34 1.39 -12.88
CA ALA A 48 -3.40 1.85 -13.76
C ALA A 48 -3.05 3.18 -14.47
N GLU A 49 -2.43 4.13 -13.77
CA GLU A 49 -1.97 5.38 -14.39
C GLU A 49 -0.88 5.14 -15.44
N GLU A 50 0.10 4.26 -15.18
CA GLU A 50 1.14 3.92 -16.17
C GLU A 50 0.54 3.27 -17.42
N LEU A 51 -0.45 2.36 -17.25
CA LEU A 51 -1.07 1.65 -18.37
C LEU A 51 -2.07 2.50 -19.16
N LEU A 52 -2.75 3.45 -18.50
CA LEU A 52 -3.73 4.34 -19.15
C LEU A 52 -3.11 5.65 -19.67
N GLY A 53 -1.87 5.95 -19.29
CA GLY A 53 -1.21 7.22 -19.65
C GLY A 53 -1.85 8.47 -19.04
N LYS A 54 -2.71 8.32 -18.02
CA LYS A 54 -3.42 9.42 -17.38
C LYS A 54 -3.61 9.20 -15.88
N LYS A 55 -3.74 10.29 -15.13
CA LYS A 55 -4.05 10.23 -13.68
C LYS A 55 -5.45 9.68 -13.43
N ILE A 56 -5.63 9.02 -12.29
CA ILE A 56 -6.94 8.59 -11.78
C ILE A 56 -7.21 9.19 -10.40
N GLU A 57 -8.46 9.13 -9.95
CA GLU A 57 -8.85 9.45 -8.57
C GLU A 57 -8.34 8.37 -7.61
N ARG A 58 -7.05 8.41 -7.27
CA ARG A 58 -6.36 7.37 -6.51
C ARG A 58 -7.00 7.13 -5.13
N GLU A 59 -7.58 8.16 -4.54
CA GLU A 59 -8.24 8.13 -3.23
C GLU A 59 -9.46 7.20 -3.24
N LYS A 60 -10.18 7.13 -4.37
CA LYS A 60 -11.30 6.20 -4.59
C LYS A 60 -10.84 4.79 -4.95
N PHE A 61 -9.56 4.59 -5.27
CA PHE A 61 -9.00 3.31 -5.70
C PHE A 61 -8.29 2.56 -4.56
N VAL A 62 -8.74 2.75 -3.31
CA VAL A 62 -8.19 2.10 -2.12
C VAL A 62 -9.31 1.39 -1.38
N ALA A 63 -9.15 0.09 -1.14
CA ALA A 63 -10.12 -0.71 -0.37
C ALA A 63 -9.82 -0.71 1.14
N GLY A 64 -8.54 -0.80 1.49
CA GLY A 64 -8.06 -0.78 2.87
C GLY A 64 -6.59 -0.41 2.93
N ALA A 65 -6.16 0.04 4.10
CA ALA A 65 -4.81 0.51 4.35
C ALA A 65 -4.35 0.12 5.76
N VAL A 66 -3.04 -0.07 5.91
CA VAL A 66 -2.38 -0.13 7.22
C VAL A 66 -1.79 1.25 7.46
N LEU A 67 -2.28 1.95 8.48
CA LEU A 67 -1.87 3.28 8.88
C LEU A 67 -1.22 3.23 10.28
N PRO A 68 -0.50 4.27 10.72
CA PRO A 68 0.07 4.29 12.07
C PRO A 68 -0.95 4.06 13.20
N LYS A 69 -2.22 4.47 12.99
CA LYS A 69 -3.32 4.27 13.94
C LYS A 69 -3.97 2.88 13.86
N GLY A 70 -3.52 2.00 12.95
CA GLY A 70 -4.05 0.65 12.76
C GLY A 70 -4.59 0.37 11.36
N THR A 71 -5.28 -0.76 11.21
CA THR A 71 -5.90 -1.16 9.94
C THR A 71 -7.21 -0.40 9.69
N CYS A 72 -7.35 0.16 8.49
CA CYS A 72 -8.56 0.84 8.04
C CYS A 72 -9.12 0.19 6.78
N VAL A 73 -10.45 0.26 6.64
CA VAL A 73 -11.20 -0.15 5.46
C VAL A 73 -12.02 1.05 5.01
N VAL A 74 -11.87 1.46 3.75
CA VAL A 74 -12.66 2.57 3.18
C VAL A 74 -14.10 2.10 2.97
N PRO A 75 -15.18 2.81 3.26
CA PRO A 75 -16.54 2.33 2.96
C PRO A 75 -16.74 1.99 1.48
N ARG A 76 -17.51 0.94 1.15
CA ARG A 76 -17.63 0.43 -0.24
C ARG A 76 -18.19 1.49 -1.20
N GLU A 77 -19.09 2.32 -0.70
CA GLU A 77 -19.81 3.38 -1.42
C GLU A 77 -18.87 4.50 -1.84
N ARG A 78 -17.72 4.63 -1.18
CA ARG A 78 -16.68 5.63 -1.46
C ARG A 78 -15.57 5.09 -2.36
N ARG A 79 -15.63 3.81 -2.72
CA ARG A 79 -14.65 3.15 -3.57
C ARG A 79 -15.12 3.12 -5.02
N ARG A 80 -14.18 3.25 -5.94
CA ARG A 80 -14.37 2.82 -7.33
C ARG A 80 -14.32 1.28 -7.38
N GLY A 81 -14.90 0.69 -8.42
CA GLY A 81 -14.67 -0.71 -8.78
C GLY A 81 -13.25 -0.96 -9.33
N ASP A 82 -12.98 -2.22 -9.67
CA ASP A 82 -11.74 -2.60 -10.34
C ASP A 82 -11.63 -1.92 -11.72
N ILE A 83 -10.40 -1.66 -12.16
CA ILE A 83 -10.15 -1.15 -13.51
C ILE A 83 -9.96 -2.34 -14.44
N ILE A 84 -10.72 -2.39 -15.53
CA ILE A 84 -10.64 -3.46 -16.52
C ILE A 84 -10.23 -2.84 -17.86
N ILE A 85 -9.14 -3.35 -18.41
CA ILE A 85 -8.61 -2.94 -19.71
C ILE A 85 -8.70 -4.14 -20.64
N ARG A 86 -9.20 -3.95 -21.86
CA ARG A 86 -9.22 -4.97 -22.91
C ARG A 86 -8.72 -4.38 -24.21
N GLY A 87 -7.70 -4.99 -24.82
CA GLY A 87 -7.10 -4.51 -26.06
C GLY A 87 -6.71 -3.02 -26.00
N GLY A 88 -6.13 -2.61 -24.87
CA GLY A 88 -5.62 -1.25 -24.65
C GLY A 88 -6.66 -0.22 -24.25
N LYS A 89 -7.95 -0.59 -24.21
CA LYS A 89 -9.06 0.31 -23.90
C LYS A 89 -9.65 -0.02 -22.54
N LEU A 90 -9.94 1.03 -21.75
CA LEU A 90 -10.75 0.89 -20.55
C LEU A 90 -12.15 0.42 -20.95
N ILE A 91 -12.65 -0.62 -20.29
CA ILE A 91 -14.01 -1.10 -20.48
C ILE A 91 -14.81 -0.95 -19.19
N GLU A 92 -16.07 -0.57 -19.33
CA GLU A 92 -17.01 -0.54 -18.21
C GLU A 92 -17.62 -1.92 -18.03
N SER A 93 -17.12 -2.66 -17.04
CA SER A 93 -17.58 -4.00 -16.72
C SER A 93 -17.31 -4.29 -15.24
N LYS A 94 -18.01 -5.27 -14.67
CA LYS A 94 -17.74 -5.73 -13.31
C LYS A 94 -16.76 -6.90 -13.35
N LEU A 95 -16.00 -7.07 -12.27
CA LEU A 95 -15.08 -8.19 -12.10
C LEU A 95 -15.75 -9.55 -12.39
N ASN A 96 -16.96 -9.77 -11.87
CA ASN A 96 -17.69 -11.02 -12.04
C ASN A 96 -18.00 -11.34 -13.52
N ASP A 97 -18.21 -10.32 -14.35
CA ASP A 97 -18.59 -10.49 -15.76
C ASP A 97 -17.40 -10.89 -16.64
N VAL A 98 -16.18 -10.63 -16.17
CA VAL A 98 -14.93 -10.89 -16.90
C VAL A 98 -14.13 -12.05 -16.31
N LEU A 99 -14.29 -12.34 -15.02
CA LEU A 99 -13.45 -13.30 -14.29
C LEU A 99 -13.42 -14.69 -14.97
N LEU A 100 -14.59 -15.21 -15.35
CA LEU A 100 -14.71 -16.51 -16.01
C LEU A 100 -14.27 -16.52 -17.48
N LYS A 101 -13.99 -15.34 -18.05
CA LYS A 101 -13.52 -15.17 -19.44
C LYS A 101 -12.00 -15.04 -19.52
N LEU A 102 -11.32 -14.75 -18.41
CA LEU A 102 -9.87 -14.60 -18.37
C LEU A 102 -9.17 -15.89 -18.81
N THR A 103 -7.98 -15.82 -19.33
CA THR A 103 -7.19 -16.95 -19.86
C THR A 103 -5.74 -16.79 -19.43
N ALA A 104 -4.89 -17.77 -19.77
CA ALA A 104 -3.45 -17.67 -19.56
C ALA A 104 -2.79 -16.50 -20.30
N GLY A 105 -3.47 -15.92 -21.30
CA GLY A 105 -3.04 -14.70 -21.98
C GLY A 105 -3.28 -13.41 -21.19
N ASP A 106 -4.10 -13.46 -20.15
CA ASP A 106 -4.59 -12.31 -19.40
C ASP A 106 -3.83 -12.06 -18.09
N VAL A 107 -4.06 -10.89 -17.49
CA VAL A 107 -3.37 -10.46 -16.28
C VAL A 107 -4.35 -9.99 -15.22
N PHE A 108 -4.14 -10.42 -13.98
CA PHE A 108 -4.81 -9.89 -12.81
C PHE A 108 -3.77 -9.22 -11.89
N ILE A 109 -4.01 -7.98 -11.47
CA ILE A 109 -3.07 -7.18 -10.67
C ILE A 109 -3.69 -6.84 -9.33
N LYS A 110 -3.12 -7.36 -8.23
CA LYS A 110 -3.59 -7.04 -6.87
C LYS A 110 -2.42 -6.85 -5.91
N GLY A 111 -2.30 -5.66 -5.31
CA GLY A 111 -1.27 -5.42 -4.30
C GLY A 111 -1.56 -6.12 -2.96
N ALA A 112 -0.52 -6.17 -2.12
CA ALA A 112 -0.51 -6.85 -0.83
C ALA A 112 -0.31 -5.92 0.37
N ASN A 113 -0.52 -6.47 1.57
CA ASN A 113 -0.37 -5.79 2.86
C ASN A 113 0.91 -6.18 3.60
N ALA A 114 1.49 -7.33 3.27
CA ALA A 114 2.72 -7.84 3.84
C ALA A 114 3.57 -8.51 2.75
N LEU A 115 4.88 -8.49 2.94
CA LEU A 115 5.89 -9.22 2.18
C LEU A 115 6.86 -9.84 3.19
N ASP A 116 7.25 -11.10 3.04
CA ASP A 116 8.28 -11.69 3.91
C ASP A 116 9.57 -12.01 3.15
N ALA A 117 10.57 -12.50 3.90
CA ALA A 117 11.90 -12.82 3.37
C ALA A 117 11.90 -13.94 2.31
N SER A 118 10.84 -14.77 2.24
CA SER A 118 10.68 -15.79 1.19
C SER A 118 10.13 -15.22 -0.12
N GLY A 119 9.76 -13.93 -0.13
CA GLY A 119 9.04 -13.31 -1.24
C GLY A 119 7.54 -13.59 -1.21
N ALA A 120 7.02 -14.23 -0.16
CA ALA A 120 5.58 -14.44 -0.02
C ALA A 120 4.87 -13.10 0.21
N ALA A 121 3.73 -12.92 -0.45
CA ALA A 121 2.90 -11.73 -0.29
C ALA A 121 1.61 -12.06 0.49
N GLY A 122 1.31 -11.27 1.51
CA GLY A 122 0.16 -11.44 2.38
C GLY A 122 -0.88 -10.37 2.14
N VAL A 123 -2.13 -10.77 1.92
CA VAL A 123 -3.26 -9.86 1.74
C VAL A 123 -4.20 -9.98 2.94
N LEU A 124 -4.53 -8.85 3.56
CA LEU A 124 -5.54 -8.81 4.61
C LEU A 124 -6.92 -8.90 3.97
N LEU A 125 -7.71 -9.89 4.36
CA LEU A 125 -8.98 -10.21 3.70
C LEU A 125 -10.16 -9.38 4.26
N ALA A 126 -10.14 -9.08 5.57
CA ALA A 126 -11.14 -8.28 6.28
C ALA A 126 -12.60 -8.61 5.87
N SER A 127 -12.90 -9.90 5.72
CA SER A 127 -14.17 -10.40 5.19
C SER A 127 -14.43 -11.83 5.66
N ARG A 128 -15.69 -12.16 5.95
CA ARG A 128 -16.13 -13.53 6.28
C ARG A 128 -15.94 -14.51 5.12
N GLN A 129 -15.84 -14.02 3.88
CA GLN A 129 -15.75 -14.82 2.65
C GLN A 129 -14.39 -14.65 1.95
N GLY A 130 -13.40 -14.05 2.62
CA GLY A 130 -12.05 -13.87 2.06
C GLY A 130 -11.88 -12.67 1.12
N GLY A 131 -12.91 -11.85 0.93
CA GLY A 131 -12.84 -10.65 0.10
C GLY A 131 -12.51 -10.94 -1.37
N THR A 132 -11.98 -9.95 -2.09
CA THR A 132 -11.68 -10.09 -3.52
C THR A 132 -10.72 -11.24 -3.81
N VAL A 133 -9.67 -11.42 -3.00
CA VAL A 133 -8.68 -12.48 -3.23
C VAL A 133 -9.33 -13.86 -3.04
N GLY A 134 -10.09 -14.03 -1.95
CA GLY A 134 -10.83 -15.28 -1.72
C GLY A 134 -11.79 -15.64 -2.87
N SER A 135 -12.45 -14.64 -3.47
CA SER A 135 -13.40 -14.87 -4.56
C SER A 135 -12.77 -15.13 -5.93
N VAL A 136 -11.54 -14.66 -6.19
CA VAL A 136 -10.91 -14.80 -7.51
C VAL A 136 -9.85 -15.88 -7.58
N LEU A 137 -9.15 -16.17 -6.47
CA LEU A 137 -7.89 -16.92 -6.50
C LEU A 137 -8.04 -18.30 -7.15
N GLY A 138 -9.06 -19.07 -6.78
CA GLY A 138 -9.31 -20.39 -7.38
C GLY A 138 -9.48 -20.33 -8.90
N THR A 139 -10.28 -19.37 -9.38
CA THR A 139 -10.52 -19.17 -10.81
C THR A 139 -9.26 -18.73 -11.55
N LEU A 140 -8.48 -17.80 -10.98
CA LEU A 140 -7.24 -17.34 -11.60
C LEU A 140 -6.25 -18.49 -11.76
N MET A 141 -6.08 -19.30 -10.71
CA MET A 141 -5.17 -20.45 -10.73
C MET A 141 -5.64 -21.53 -11.71
N ALA A 142 -6.92 -21.89 -11.69
CA ALA A 142 -7.48 -22.91 -12.58
C ALA A 142 -7.36 -22.54 -14.06
N ARG A 143 -7.40 -21.24 -14.38
CA ARG A 143 -7.35 -20.72 -15.76
C ARG A 143 -5.95 -20.28 -16.18
N GLY A 144 -4.96 -20.43 -15.30
CA GLY A 144 -3.56 -20.06 -15.56
C GLY A 144 -3.35 -18.56 -15.77
N VAL A 145 -4.22 -17.71 -15.23
CA VAL A 145 -4.13 -16.25 -15.40
C VAL A 145 -2.86 -15.73 -14.73
N ASN A 146 -2.15 -14.80 -15.38
CA ASN A 146 -0.96 -14.19 -14.82
C ASN A 146 -1.35 -13.30 -13.63
N PHE A 147 -1.11 -13.79 -12.41
CA PHE A 147 -1.46 -13.07 -11.19
C PHE A 147 -0.25 -12.29 -10.65
N ILE A 148 -0.27 -10.97 -10.82
CA ILE A 148 0.84 -10.08 -10.45
C ILE A 148 0.51 -9.34 -9.15
N ILE A 149 1.42 -9.43 -8.18
CA ILE A 149 1.29 -8.80 -6.86
C ILE A 149 2.34 -7.70 -6.69
N PRO A 150 2.04 -6.45 -7.09
CA PRO A 150 2.96 -5.34 -6.85
C PRO A 150 2.97 -4.97 -5.37
N VAL A 151 4.12 -5.14 -4.73
CA VAL A 151 4.32 -4.85 -3.31
C VAL A 151 5.71 -4.26 -3.10
N GLY A 152 5.80 -3.23 -2.25
CA GLY A 152 7.06 -2.60 -1.91
C GLY A 152 7.59 -3.08 -0.56
N LEU A 153 8.89 -2.85 -0.34
CA LEU A 153 9.59 -3.24 0.89
C LEU A 153 9.07 -2.52 2.14
N GLU A 154 8.28 -1.45 2.00
CA GLU A 154 7.60 -0.84 3.16
C GLU A 154 6.54 -1.76 3.78
N LYS A 155 6.19 -2.86 3.09
CA LYS A 155 5.32 -3.92 3.59
C LYS A 155 6.09 -5.12 4.10
N PHE A 156 7.40 -5.04 4.19
CA PHE A 156 8.20 -6.13 4.70
C PHE A 156 7.86 -6.42 6.16
N ILE A 157 7.68 -7.70 6.49
CA ILE A 157 7.54 -8.19 7.85
C ILE A 157 8.63 -9.23 8.15
N PRO A 158 9.14 -9.29 9.39
CA PRO A 158 10.16 -10.27 9.76
C PRO A 158 9.61 -11.70 9.92
N GLY A 159 8.28 -11.87 10.02
CA GLY A 159 7.63 -13.17 10.23
C GLY A 159 7.21 -13.85 8.92
N SER A 160 7.17 -15.18 8.92
CA SER A 160 6.62 -15.96 7.80
C SER A 160 5.12 -15.72 7.65
N ILE A 161 4.71 -15.25 6.48
CA ILE A 161 3.30 -15.05 6.12
C ILE A 161 2.55 -16.38 6.14
N GLN A 162 3.19 -17.47 5.71
CA GLN A 162 2.60 -18.81 5.75
C GLN A 162 2.27 -19.27 7.18
N ARG A 163 3.11 -18.89 8.16
CA ARG A 163 2.86 -19.20 9.57
C ARG A 163 1.79 -18.27 10.16
N VAL A 164 1.91 -16.97 9.90
CA VAL A 164 1.01 -15.94 10.45
C VAL A 164 -0.40 -16.09 9.90
N SER A 165 -0.58 -16.45 8.62
CA SER A 165 -1.91 -16.62 8.01
C SER A 165 -2.78 -17.64 8.72
N LYS A 166 -2.17 -18.66 9.35
CA LYS A 166 -2.87 -19.68 10.14
C LYS A 166 -3.44 -19.11 11.44
N THR A 167 -2.90 -18.03 11.99
CA THR A 167 -3.32 -17.48 13.29
C THR A 167 -4.14 -16.19 13.17
N THR A 168 -4.09 -15.49 12.03
CA THR A 168 -4.70 -14.17 11.84
C THR A 168 -6.10 -14.17 11.23
N GLY A 169 -6.85 -15.27 11.36
CA GLY A 169 -8.25 -15.30 10.93
C GLY A 169 -9.12 -14.33 11.73
N ILE A 170 -10.14 -13.73 11.10
CA ILE A 170 -11.00 -12.70 11.73
C ILE A 170 -11.77 -13.20 12.97
N PHE A 171 -11.94 -14.52 13.11
CA PHE A 171 -12.55 -15.16 14.27
C PHE A 171 -11.55 -15.65 15.32
N ARG A 172 -10.24 -15.57 15.04
CA ARG A 172 -9.16 -15.90 15.99
C ARG A 172 -8.67 -14.69 16.76
N ALA A 173 -8.81 -13.49 16.21
CA ALA A 173 -8.40 -12.25 16.87
C ALA A 173 -9.38 -11.86 17.99
N SER A 174 -8.93 -11.89 19.24
CA SER A 174 -9.69 -11.39 20.40
C SER A 174 -9.68 -9.85 20.48
N TYR A 175 -8.59 -9.23 20.05
CA TYR A 175 -8.37 -7.78 20.05
C TYR A 175 -7.65 -7.36 18.77
N ALA A 176 -7.92 -6.14 18.28
CA ALA A 176 -7.12 -5.54 17.22
C ALA A 176 -7.12 -4.01 17.32
N THR A 177 -6.01 -3.40 16.89
CA THR A 177 -5.93 -1.97 16.62
C THR A 177 -6.42 -1.71 15.19
N GLY A 178 -7.66 -1.24 15.05
CA GLY A 178 -8.32 -1.01 13.76
C GLY A 178 -9.30 -2.13 13.37
N CYS A 179 -9.45 -2.38 12.08
CA CYS A 179 -10.41 -3.35 11.56
C CYS A 179 -10.04 -4.80 11.96
N ALA A 180 -10.76 -5.33 12.96
CA ALA A 180 -10.73 -6.75 13.34
C ALA A 180 -11.85 -7.57 12.69
N ARG A 181 -13.01 -6.95 12.42
CA ARG A 181 -14.24 -7.58 11.95
C ARG A 181 -14.97 -6.66 10.98
N SER A 182 -15.37 -7.17 9.82
CA SER A 182 -16.36 -6.52 8.96
C SER A 182 -17.75 -6.90 9.48
N GLY A 183 -18.41 -5.99 10.20
CA GLY A 183 -19.86 -5.93 10.43
C GLY A 183 -20.53 -7.17 11.05
N GLU A 184 -20.73 -7.14 12.37
CA GLU A 184 -21.97 -7.52 13.09
C GLU A 184 -21.68 -7.44 14.59
N SER A 185 -22.55 -6.72 15.30
CA SER A 185 -22.48 -6.35 16.70
C SER A 185 -22.20 -7.54 17.64
N TYR A 186 -21.27 -7.39 18.57
CA TYR A 186 -21.41 -8.01 19.89
C TYR A 186 -20.77 -7.14 20.97
N HIS A 187 -21.59 -6.81 21.96
CA HIS A 187 -21.25 -6.06 23.16
C HIS A 187 -20.22 -6.80 24.01
N ARG A 188 -19.01 -6.23 24.12
CA ARG A 188 -18.34 -5.95 25.40
C ARG A 188 -17.17 -4.98 25.17
N THR A 189 -17.52 -3.74 24.86
CA THR A 189 -16.60 -2.60 24.91
C THR A 189 -16.35 -2.22 26.37
N ARG A 190 -15.11 -2.33 26.86
CA ARG A 190 -14.59 -1.30 27.76
C ARG A 190 -13.84 -0.31 26.88
N SER A 191 -14.40 0.90 26.88
CA SER A 191 -14.02 2.03 26.04
C SER A 191 -12.57 2.46 26.24
N PHE A 192 -11.85 2.61 25.14
CA PHE A 192 -11.11 3.85 24.90
C PHE A 192 -11.85 4.55 23.75
N ARG A 193 -12.61 5.61 24.08
CA ARG A 193 -13.03 6.65 23.13
C ARG A 193 -11.77 7.48 22.86
N ASP A 194 -11.36 7.76 21.63
CA ASP A 194 -12.06 8.66 20.72
C ASP A 194 -12.34 8.11 19.32
N SER A 195 -13.52 8.50 18.88
CA SER A 195 -14.33 8.08 17.76
C SER A 195 -14.03 8.84 16.46
N ASP A 196 -14.12 8.05 15.38
CA ASP A 196 -14.68 8.37 14.08
C ASP A 196 -13.81 8.90 12.92
N TRP A 197 -13.94 8.14 11.82
CA TRP A 197 -13.56 8.36 10.42
C TRP A 197 -12.12 8.06 9.96
N CYS A 198 -11.99 6.95 9.19
CA CYS A 198 -11.06 6.88 8.06
C CYS A 198 -11.57 7.85 6.98
N GLY A 199 -11.37 9.15 7.21
CA GLY A 199 -11.75 10.26 6.34
C GLY A 199 -10.54 11.14 6.03
N SER A 200 -10.31 11.34 4.73
CA SER A 200 -9.56 12.46 4.13
C SER A 200 -8.20 12.84 4.74
N TYR A 201 -7.12 12.21 4.26
CA TYR A 201 -5.80 12.85 4.32
C TYR A 201 -5.61 13.73 3.09
N TYR A 202 -5.99 15.01 3.23
CA TYR A 202 -5.44 16.12 2.45
C TYR A 202 -4.42 16.83 3.34
N HIS A 203 -3.16 16.87 2.90
CA HIS A 203 -2.18 17.80 3.44
C HIS A 203 -1.44 18.46 2.27
N GLY A 204 -1.98 19.59 1.83
CA GLY A 204 -1.26 20.69 1.21
C GLY A 204 -1.65 21.94 2.00
N GLN A 205 -0.76 22.85 2.36
CA GLN A 205 0.40 23.30 1.61
C GLN A 205 1.61 23.52 2.53
N GLY A 206 2.76 22.98 2.11
CA GLY A 206 4.01 23.68 2.31
C GLY A 206 4.23 24.63 1.14
N ARG A 207 4.38 25.92 1.42
CA ARG A 207 5.18 26.84 0.61
C ARG A 207 5.91 27.80 1.53
N HIS A 208 7.23 27.83 1.42
CA HIS A 208 7.86 28.97 0.77
C HIS A 208 9.29 28.60 0.32
N LEU A 209 9.57 28.87 -0.95
CA LEU A 209 10.91 28.97 -1.49
C LEU A 209 11.40 30.43 -1.33
N ARG A 210 12.65 30.54 -0.92
CA ARG A 210 13.45 31.72 -0.49
C ARG A 210 13.44 32.95 -1.41
N ARG A 211 13.85 34.10 -0.86
CA ARG A 211 14.95 34.91 -1.44
C ARG A 211 15.74 35.72 -0.40
N ARG A 212 16.97 36.05 -0.81
CA ARG A 212 18.05 36.77 -0.12
C ARG A 212 17.71 38.25 0.10
N GLY A 213 18.22 38.79 1.20
CA GLY A 213 18.73 40.16 1.28
C GLY A 213 17.73 41.21 1.78
N GLU A 214 17.59 41.32 3.10
CA GLU A 214 17.24 42.56 3.77
C GLU A 214 17.90 42.55 5.15
N ARG A 215 18.74 43.57 5.40
CA ARG A 215 19.39 43.84 6.68
C ARG A 215 18.43 44.67 7.51
N HIS A 216 18.21 44.32 8.78
CA HIS A 216 18.10 45.33 9.84
C HIS A 216 18.62 44.77 11.18
N HIS A 217 19.55 45.53 11.75
CA HIS A 217 20.04 45.46 13.13
C HIS A 217 18.89 45.73 14.10
N VAL A 218 18.88 45.10 15.29
CA VAL A 218 18.95 45.74 16.62
C VAL A 218 19.23 44.65 17.69
N ARG A 219 20.12 45.00 18.62
CA ARG A 219 20.62 44.29 19.82
C ARG A 219 19.47 43.98 20.82
N SER A 220 19.54 43.14 21.85
CA SER A 220 20.57 42.88 22.88
C SER A 220 20.03 41.79 23.82
N GLY A 221 20.92 40.99 24.45
CA GLY A 221 20.55 40.23 25.65
C GLY A 221 21.39 38.97 25.87
N ASN A 222 22.56 39.14 26.50
CA ASN A 222 23.45 38.08 26.94
C ASN A 222 22.81 37.18 28.02
N SER A 223 23.11 35.89 27.98
CA SER A 223 23.86 35.25 29.08
C SER A 223 24.41 33.91 28.62
N GLU A 224 25.73 33.82 28.71
CA GLU A 224 26.55 32.64 28.51
C GLU A 224 26.32 31.63 29.63
N THR A 225 26.45 30.34 29.30
CA THR A 225 27.25 29.42 30.12
C THR A 225 27.70 28.26 29.25
N THR A 226 28.94 28.37 28.78
CA THR A 226 29.75 27.30 28.20
C THR A 226 30.45 26.56 29.35
N GLN A 227 30.59 25.24 29.25
CA GLN A 227 31.79 24.42 29.58
C GLN A 227 31.35 22.96 29.75
N GLN A 228 31.66 22.07 28.79
CA GLN A 228 32.92 21.34 28.60
C GLN A 228 32.94 20.00 29.33
N SER A 229 33.00 18.94 28.52
CA SER A 229 33.38 17.57 28.88
C SER A 229 34.84 17.48 29.32
N PRO A 230 35.21 16.50 30.17
CA PRO A 230 36.57 15.98 30.21
C PRO A 230 36.69 14.60 29.54
N LYS A 231 37.82 14.42 28.85
CA LYS A 231 38.31 13.18 28.25
C LYS A 231 38.99 12.27 29.28
N ALA A 232 38.86 10.96 29.04
CA ALA A 232 39.83 9.86 29.15
C ALA A 232 40.67 9.61 30.42
N GLY A 233 40.63 8.36 30.89
CA GLY A 233 41.83 7.65 31.37
C GLY A 233 41.61 6.64 32.50
N LYS A 234 41.73 5.34 32.21
CA LYS A 234 42.82 4.43 32.66
C LYS A 234 42.39 2.95 32.70
N TRP A 235 43.26 2.11 32.15
CA TRP A 235 43.43 0.69 32.44
C TRP A 235 44.24 0.53 33.73
N ASP A 236 43.90 -0.41 34.61
CA ASP A 236 44.67 -1.64 34.93
C ASP A 236 44.25 -2.31 36.27
N LYS A 237 44.19 -3.65 36.21
CA LYS A 237 44.44 -4.70 37.22
C LYS A 237 43.66 -4.77 38.55
N GLY A 238 43.14 -5.99 38.80
CA GLY A 238 42.60 -6.50 40.06
C GLY A 238 41.83 -7.79 39.81
#